data_AF-A0A961AXQ6-F1
#
_entry.id   AF-A0A961AXQ6-F1
#
_cell.length_a   1.000
_cell.length_b   1.000
_cell.length_c   1.000
_cell.angle_alpha   90.00
_cell.angle_beta   90.00
_cell.angle_gamma   90.00
#
_symmetry.space_group_name_H-M   'P 1'
#
loop_
_entity.id
_entity.type
_entity.pdbx_description
1 polymer ?
#
loop_
_entity_poly.entity_id
_entity_poly.type
_entity_poly.pdbx_seq_one_letter_code
_entity_poly.pdbx_strand_id
1 'polypeptide(L)'
;MNTPLQFGHEKLLVYRKAIEFVAWADQILERVPKKWSVHDQLDRASTSIPLNIAEGNGKWHAPDRCRFFDIAWGSALESAAALDVIVAKRGVDAEAVWAGKLNLGEIVRMIVGLIKANDPQRTFGGNPEVDTSIGDEDQGQDKDED
;
A
#
# COMPACT_ATOMS: atom_id res chain seq x y z
N MET A 1 20.16 31.73 2.33
CA MET A 1 19.65 30.45 1.82
C MET A 1 18.18 30.38 2.21
N ASN A 2 17.24 30.27 1.26
CA ASN A 2 15.85 29.99 1.60
C ASN A 2 15.79 28.55 2.10
N THR A 3 15.45 28.35 3.36
CA THR A 3 15.03 27.02 3.83
C THR A 3 13.82 26.61 3.01
N PRO A 4 13.84 25.47 2.31
CA PRO A 4 12.68 25.02 1.55
C PRO A 4 11.48 24.91 2.50
N LEU A 5 10.34 25.44 2.06
CA LEU A 5 9.08 25.33 2.79
C LEU A 5 8.79 23.83 2.97
N GLN A 6 8.68 23.39 4.22
CA GLN A 6 8.40 22.00 4.56
C GLN A 6 7.21 21.92 5.51
N PHE A 7 6.19 21.17 5.12
CA PHE A 7 5.01 20.91 5.93
C PHE A 7 5.26 19.76 6.93
N GLY A 8 4.46 19.70 7.99
CA GLY A 8 4.66 18.73 9.08
C GLY A 8 4.62 17.27 8.61
N HIS A 9 3.71 16.93 7.69
CA HIS A 9 3.55 15.57 7.19
C HIS A 9 4.72 15.11 6.31
N GLU A 10 5.40 16.04 5.64
CA GLU A 10 6.56 15.75 4.79
C GLU A 10 7.76 15.23 5.59
N LYS A 11 7.74 15.42 6.92
CA LYS A 11 8.76 14.87 7.84
C LYS A 11 8.50 13.40 8.16
N LEU A 12 7.28 12.89 7.96
CA LEU A 12 6.96 11.50 8.21
C LEU A 12 7.62 10.62 7.16
N LEU A 13 8.37 9.60 7.61
CA LEU A 13 8.98 8.63 6.70
C LEU A 13 7.92 7.89 5.86
N VAL A 14 6.80 7.52 6.49
CA VAL A 14 5.71 6.82 5.80
C VAL A 14 5.06 7.66 4.70
N TYR A 15 5.01 8.99 4.86
CA TYR A 15 4.51 9.88 3.81
C TYR A 15 5.44 9.85 2.60
N ARG A 16 6.75 9.97 2.82
CA ARG A 16 7.75 9.92 1.74
C ARG A 16 7.71 8.59 0.99
N LYS A 17 7.61 7.47 1.70
CA LYS A 17 7.44 6.14 1.11
C LYS A 17 6.12 6.00 0.34
N ALA A 18 5.04 6.61 0.82
CA ALA A 18 3.78 6.63 0.10
C ALA A 18 3.88 7.41 -1.23
N ILE A 19 4.62 8.53 -1.25
CA ILE A 19 4.90 9.28 -2.48
C ILE A 19 5.76 8.44 -3.45
N GLU A 20 6.80 7.77 -2.95
CA GLU A 20 7.62 6.85 -3.74
C GLU A 20 6.76 5.71 -4.34
N PHE A 21 5.83 5.17 -3.55
CA PHE A 21 4.90 4.15 -4.02
C PHE A 21 3.95 4.67 -5.11
N VAL A 22 3.42 5.89 -5.01
CA VAL A 22 2.60 6.51 -6.08
C VAL A 22 3.39 6.59 -7.38
N ALA A 23 4.62 7.10 -7.34
CA ALA A 23 5.47 7.19 -8.53
C ALA A 23 5.83 5.82 -9.12
N TRP A 24 5.99 4.80 -8.28
CA TRP A 24 6.20 3.43 -8.73
C TRP A 24 4.92 2.82 -9.34
N ALA A 25 3.76 3.06 -8.74
CA ALA A 25 2.49 2.54 -9.23
C ALA A 25 2.14 3.11 -10.60
N ASP A 26 2.44 4.38 -10.85
CA ASP A 26 2.25 5.02 -12.16
C ASP A 26 3.02 4.30 -13.27
N GLN A 27 4.27 3.88 -13.00
CA GLN A 27 5.08 3.09 -13.96
C GLN A 27 4.48 1.71 -14.26
N ILE A 28 3.78 1.09 -13.29
CA ILE A 28 3.01 -0.14 -13.55
C ILE A 28 1.79 0.19 -14.41
N LEU A 29 1.07 1.27 -14.10
CA LEU A 29 -0.14 1.67 -14.83
C LEU A 29 0.14 2.00 -16.30
N GLU A 30 1.31 2.56 -16.64
CA GLU A 30 1.74 2.77 -18.03
C GLU A 30 1.78 1.47 -18.86
N ARG A 31 1.98 0.32 -18.21
CA ARG A 31 2.03 -1.01 -18.84
C ARG A 31 0.68 -1.72 -18.88
N VAL A 32 -0.33 -1.17 -18.21
CA VAL A 32 -1.65 -1.79 -18.04
C VAL A 32 -2.69 -1.07 -18.92
N PRO A 33 -3.58 -1.80 -19.62
CA PRO A 33 -4.61 -1.16 -20.43
C PRO A 33 -5.52 -0.24 -19.61
N LYS A 34 -5.57 1.06 -19.95
CA LYS A 34 -6.42 2.07 -19.30
C LYS A 34 -7.92 1.73 -19.23
N LYS A 35 -8.40 0.87 -20.12
CA LYS A 35 -9.81 0.40 -20.14
C LYS A 35 -10.16 -0.53 -18.99
N TRP A 36 -9.18 -1.09 -18.27
CA TRP A 36 -9.45 -1.95 -17.13
C TRP A 36 -9.76 -1.10 -15.90
N SER A 37 -10.88 -1.37 -15.23
CA SER A 37 -11.28 -0.68 -14.00
C SER A 37 -10.22 -0.71 -12.89
N VAL A 38 -9.33 -1.71 -12.90
CA VAL A 38 -8.22 -1.83 -11.94
C VAL A 38 -7.19 -0.71 -12.10
N HIS A 39 -7.06 -0.12 -13.30
CA HIS A 39 -6.18 1.01 -13.54
C HIS A 39 -6.60 2.19 -12.64
N ASP A 40 -7.84 2.64 -12.77
CA ASP A 40 -8.40 3.73 -11.96
C ASP A 40 -8.50 3.37 -10.49
N GLN A 41 -8.66 2.08 -10.15
CA GLN A 41 -8.69 1.64 -8.77
C GLN A 41 -7.31 1.75 -8.11
N LEU A 42 -6.24 1.30 -8.78
CA LEU A 42 -4.88 1.40 -8.27
C LEU A 42 -4.46 2.87 -8.15
N ASP A 43 -4.74 3.70 -9.17
CA ASP A 43 -4.39 5.13 -9.16
C ASP A 43 -5.05 5.89 -8.00
N ARG A 44 -6.35 5.69 -7.79
CA ARG A 44 -7.07 6.31 -6.69
C ARG A 44 -6.62 5.79 -5.32
N ALA A 45 -6.43 4.47 -5.19
CA ALA A 45 -5.99 3.87 -3.94
C ALA A 45 -4.57 4.33 -3.58
N SER A 46 -3.61 4.28 -4.51
CA SER A 46 -2.23 4.72 -4.26
C SER A 46 -2.19 6.19 -3.87
N THR A 47 -2.93 7.06 -4.56
CA THR A 47 -3.03 8.50 -4.30
C THR A 47 -3.69 8.79 -2.95
N SER A 48 -4.67 7.98 -2.55
CA SER A 48 -5.37 8.12 -1.26
C SER A 48 -4.43 7.94 -0.06
N ILE A 49 -3.39 7.10 -0.16
CA ILE A 49 -2.45 6.82 0.93
C ILE A 49 -1.74 8.10 1.43
N PRO A 50 -0.94 8.82 0.62
CA PRO A 50 -0.25 10.03 1.09
C PRO A 50 -1.22 11.15 1.47
N LEU A 51 -2.35 11.29 0.78
CA LEU A 51 -3.35 12.32 1.10
C LEU A 51 -3.94 12.14 2.50
N ASN A 52 -4.33 10.90 2.85
CA ASN A 52 -4.87 10.60 4.17
C ASN A 52 -3.79 10.65 5.26
N ILE A 53 -2.53 10.30 4.97
CA ILE A 53 -1.41 10.51 5.91
C ILE A 53 -1.24 12.00 6.20
N ALA A 54 -1.25 12.85 5.17
CA ALA A 54 -1.10 14.29 5.32
C ALA A 54 -2.26 14.92 6.10
N GLU A 55 -3.51 14.54 5.76
CA GLU A 55 -4.69 15.05 6.46
C GLU A 55 -4.74 14.57 7.90
N GLY A 56 -4.45 13.28 8.15
CA GLY A 56 -4.35 12.72 9.49
C GLY A 56 -3.30 13.42 10.33
N ASN A 57 -2.11 13.68 9.79
CA ASN A 57 -1.07 14.43 10.50
C ASN A 57 -1.48 15.88 10.85
N GLY A 58 -2.46 16.45 10.13
CA GLY A 58 -2.99 17.79 10.38
C GLY A 58 -4.09 17.87 11.45
N LYS A 59 -4.65 16.75 11.93
CA LYS A 59 -5.74 16.81 12.93
C LYS A 59 -5.20 16.98 14.36
N TRP A 60 -5.98 17.69 15.18
CA TRP A 60 -5.63 18.01 16.57
C TRP A 60 -5.92 16.86 17.56
N HIS A 61 -7.01 16.12 17.34
CA HIS A 61 -7.44 15.05 18.24
C HIS A 61 -7.03 13.69 17.73
N ALA A 62 -6.56 12.82 18.64
CA ALA A 62 -6.07 11.50 18.29
C ALA A 62 -7.09 10.61 17.55
N PRO A 63 -8.38 10.56 17.94
CA PRO A 63 -9.38 9.76 17.21
C PRO A 63 -9.54 10.21 15.76
N ASP A 64 -9.56 11.52 15.52
CA ASP A 64 -9.66 12.06 14.17
C ASP A 64 -8.43 11.71 13.34
N ARG A 65 -7.21 11.87 13.90
CA ARG A 65 -5.96 11.46 13.24
C ARG A 65 -6.02 9.99 12.82
N CYS A 66 -6.39 9.12 13.76
CA CYS A 66 -6.44 7.69 13.55
C CYS A 66 -7.43 7.29 12.46
N ARG A 67 -8.58 7.97 12.35
CA ARG A 67 -9.57 7.74 11.28
C ARG A 67 -8.96 7.92 9.88
N PHE A 68 -8.15 8.95 9.68
CA PHE A 68 -7.46 9.15 8.40
C PHE A 68 -6.37 8.12 8.17
N PHE A 69 -5.62 7.75 9.21
CA PHE A 69 -4.64 6.69 9.11
C PHE A 69 -5.27 5.32 8.77
N ASP A 70 -6.49 5.03 9.23
CA ASP A 70 -7.22 3.82 8.82
C ASP A 70 -7.55 3.82 7.34
N ILE A 71 -7.96 4.98 6.81
CA ILE A 71 -8.25 5.11 5.38
C ILE A 71 -6.96 4.89 4.59
N ALA A 72 -5.84 5.48 5.02
CA ALA A 72 -4.54 5.24 4.39
C ALA A 72 -4.13 3.75 4.45
N TRP A 73 -4.37 3.09 5.58
CA TRP A 73 -4.13 1.65 5.74
C TRP A 73 -5.00 0.83 4.79
N GLY A 74 -6.30 1.10 4.74
CA GLY A 74 -7.23 0.43 3.82
C GLY A 74 -6.84 0.64 2.36
N SER A 75 -6.49 1.86 1.97
CA SER A 75 -6.01 2.18 0.62
C SER A 75 -4.72 1.44 0.26
N ALA A 76 -3.79 1.24 1.21
CA ALA A 76 -2.59 0.44 0.97
C ALA A 76 -2.92 -1.05 0.70
N LEU A 77 -3.88 -1.62 1.44
CA LEU A 77 -4.36 -2.98 1.19
C LEU A 77 -5.10 -3.09 -0.15
N GLU A 78 -5.92 -2.09 -0.49
CA GLU A 78 -6.59 -2.02 -1.79
C GLU A 78 -5.59 -1.92 -2.95
N SER A 79 -4.51 -1.14 -2.79
CA SER A 79 -3.42 -1.09 -3.78
C SER A 79 -2.77 -2.45 -3.97
N ALA A 80 -2.51 -3.20 -2.89
CA ALA A 80 -1.92 -4.55 -2.98
C ALA A 80 -2.86 -5.50 -3.74
N ALA A 81 -4.15 -5.49 -3.42
CA ALA A 81 -5.15 -6.28 -4.11
C ALA A 81 -5.31 -5.86 -5.58
N ALA A 82 -5.20 -4.57 -5.90
CA ALA A 82 -5.23 -4.10 -7.29
C ALA A 82 -4.04 -4.63 -8.10
N LEU A 83 -2.84 -4.71 -7.51
CA LEU A 83 -1.68 -5.35 -8.14
C LEU A 83 -1.95 -6.84 -8.42
N ASP A 84 -2.57 -7.55 -7.48
CA ASP A 84 -3.00 -8.95 -7.70
C ASP A 84 -3.97 -9.11 -8.86
N VAL A 85 -4.96 -8.22 -8.96
CA VAL A 85 -5.92 -8.22 -10.07
C VAL A 85 -5.22 -7.94 -11.41
N ILE A 86 -4.23 -7.05 -11.45
CA ILE A 86 -3.45 -6.78 -12.66
C ILE A 86 -2.70 -8.04 -13.12
N VAL A 87 -2.04 -8.75 -12.19
CA VAL A 87 -1.33 -10.01 -12.47
C VAL A 87 -2.30 -11.09 -12.93
N ALA A 88 -3.44 -11.25 -12.25
CA ALA A 88 -4.46 -12.24 -12.61
C ALA A 88 -5.04 -11.99 -14.02
N LYS A 89 -5.12 -10.73 -14.43
CA LYS A 89 -5.53 -10.33 -15.80
C LYS A 89 -4.39 -10.43 -16.82
N ARG A 90 -3.20 -10.88 -16.42
CA ARG A 90 -1.99 -10.97 -17.26
C ARG A 90 -1.56 -9.62 -17.82
N GLY A 91 -1.79 -8.54 -17.07
CA GLY A 91 -1.32 -7.19 -17.45
C GLY A 91 0.19 -7.05 -17.27
N VAL A 92 0.73 -7.64 -16.20
CA VAL A 92 2.16 -7.83 -15.93
C VAL A 92 2.36 -9.14 -15.17
N ASP A 93 3.61 -9.62 -15.07
CA ASP A 93 3.94 -10.81 -14.29
C ASP A 93 4.03 -10.53 -12.78
N ALA A 94 3.91 -11.59 -11.96
CA ALA A 94 3.97 -11.48 -10.51
C ALA A 94 5.28 -10.85 -10.00
N GLU A 95 6.41 -11.15 -10.65
CA GLU A 95 7.71 -10.55 -10.33
C GLU A 95 7.69 -9.03 -10.51
N ALA A 96 6.97 -8.52 -11.52
CA ALA A 96 6.92 -7.09 -11.82
C ALA A 96 6.24 -6.28 -10.72
N VAL A 97 5.33 -6.88 -9.93
CA VAL A 97 4.61 -6.20 -8.85
C VAL A 97 5.20 -6.44 -7.46
N TRP A 98 6.16 -7.36 -7.34
CA TRP A 98 6.70 -7.80 -6.05
C TRP A 98 7.31 -6.65 -5.24
N ALA A 99 8.12 -5.80 -5.87
CA ALA A 99 8.70 -4.63 -5.23
C ALA A 99 7.63 -3.68 -4.67
N GLY A 100 6.54 -3.47 -5.41
CA GLY A 100 5.41 -2.66 -4.94
C GLY A 100 4.71 -3.26 -3.73
N LYS A 101 4.52 -4.59 -3.70
CA LYS A 101 3.95 -5.29 -2.54
C LYS A 101 4.82 -5.17 -1.29
N LEU A 102 6.14 -5.28 -1.43
CA LEU A 102 7.07 -5.07 -0.31
C LEU A 102 6.99 -3.63 0.23
N ASN A 103 6.95 -2.63 -0.65
CA ASN A 103 6.77 -1.23 -0.28
C ASN A 103 5.45 -1.00 0.46
N LEU A 104 4.35 -1.56 -0.04
CA LEU A 104 3.04 -1.48 0.61
C LEU A 104 3.04 -2.14 1.99
N GLY A 105 3.66 -3.32 2.13
CA GLY A 105 3.80 -3.98 3.43
C GLY A 105 4.55 -3.15 4.46
N GLU A 106 5.60 -2.45 4.02
CA GLU A 106 6.33 -1.51 4.88
C GLU A 106 5.46 -0.30 5.27
N ILE A 107 4.77 0.30 4.30
CA ILE A 107 3.83 1.42 4.54
C ILE A 107 2.76 1.01 5.55
N VAL A 108 2.15 -0.17 5.39
CA VAL A 108 1.14 -0.72 6.31
C VAL A 108 1.69 -0.80 7.74
N ARG A 109 2.89 -1.38 7.93
CA ARG A 109 3.52 -1.48 9.25
C ARG A 109 3.77 -0.11 9.87
N MET A 110 4.20 0.87 9.07
CA MET A 110 4.43 2.24 9.55
C MET A 110 3.12 2.96 9.92
N ILE A 111 2.05 2.79 9.13
CA ILE A 111 0.73 3.36 9.44
C ILE A 111 0.18 2.75 10.73
N VAL A 112 0.29 1.44 10.91
CA VAL A 112 -0.09 0.77 12.17
C VAL A 112 0.71 1.33 13.34
N GLY A 113 2.02 1.58 13.17
CA GLY A 113 2.84 2.25 14.16
C GLY A 113 2.35 3.67 14.50
N LEU A 114 1.99 4.47 13.49
CA LEU A 114 1.41 5.80 13.70
C LEU A 114 0.09 5.74 14.47
N ILE A 115 -0.79 4.79 14.14
CA ILE A 115 -2.07 4.61 14.84
C ILE A 115 -1.83 4.26 16.30
N LYS A 116 -0.99 3.26 16.59
CA LYS A 116 -0.64 2.88 17.97
C LYS A 116 0.00 4.01 18.77
N ALA A 117 0.81 4.85 18.14
CA ALA A 117 1.42 6.01 18.79
C ALA A 117 0.39 7.12 19.15
N ASN A 118 -0.75 7.15 18.45
CA ASN A 118 -1.82 8.12 18.71
C ASN A 118 -2.96 7.55 19.56
N ASP A 119 -3.20 6.25 19.49
CA ASP A 119 -4.20 5.53 20.26
C ASP A 119 -3.66 4.14 20.68
N PRO A 120 -2.98 4.05 21.84
CA PRO A 120 -2.37 2.79 22.29
C PRO A 120 -3.37 1.70 22.65
N GLN A 121 -4.64 2.06 22.90
CA GLN A 121 -5.69 1.10 23.25
C GLN A 121 -6.27 0.42 22.02
N ARG A 122 -5.90 0.90 20.82
CA ARG A 122 -6.43 0.40 19.57
C ARG A 122 -5.79 -0.93 19.17
N THR A 123 -6.62 -1.96 19.09
CA THR A 123 -6.24 -3.30 18.64
C THR A 123 -6.60 -3.51 17.18
N PHE A 124 -5.63 -3.86 16.34
CA PHE A 124 -5.91 -4.42 15.02
C PHE A 124 -6.26 -5.91 15.20
N GLY A 125 -7.44 -6.31 14.76
CA GLY A 125 -7.84 -7.72 14.75
C GLY A 125 -7.03 -8.47 13.70
N GLY A 126 -6.03 -9.24 14.14
CA GLY A 126 -5.12 -9.99 13.26
C GLY A 126 -3.79 -9.26 13.03
N ASN A 127 -2.69 -9.99 13.14
CA ASN A 127 -1.35 -9.48 12.87
C ASN A 127 -1.25 -9.20 11.36
N PRO A 128 -1.01 -7.95 10.91
CA PRO A 128 -0.84 -7.63 9.49
C PRO A 128 0.57 -7.99 9.01
N GLU A 129 1.16 -9.04 9.59
CA GLU A 129 2.38 -9.62 9.06
C GLU A 129 2.04 -10.09 7.64
N VAL A 130 2.46 -9.27 6.67
CA VAL A 130 2.66 -9.70 5.29
C VAL A 130 3.59 -10.90 5.40
N ASP A 131 3.00 -12.09 5.34
CA ASP A 131 3.76 -13.31 5.34
C ASP A 131 4.62 -13.32 4.08
N THR A 132 5.92 -13.08 4.26
CA THR A 132 6.91 -13.12 3.17
C THR A 132 7.34 -14.55 2.87
N SER A 133 6.77 -15.55 3.54
CA SER A 133 6.93 -16.97 3.18
C SER A 133 6.29 -17.21 1.82
N ILE A 134 7.13 -17.41 0.81
CA ILE A 134 6.70 -18.09 -0.41
C ILE A 134 6.46 -19.56 -0.03
N GLY A 135 5.21 -20.01 -0.14
CA GLY A 135 4.77 -21.40 -0.06
C GLY A 135 3.29 -21.43 -0.44
N ASP A 136 2.83 -22.16 -1.46
CA ASP A 136 3.23 -23.51 -1.81
C ASP A 136 3.64 -23.67 -3.28
N GLU A 137 4.65 -24.51 -3.47
CA GLU A 137 4.93 -25.16 -4.75
C GLU A 137 3.69 -25.94 -5.18
N ASP A 138 3.04 -25.50 -6.27
CA ASP A 138 2.15 -26.35 -7.03
C ASP A 138 3.01 -27.43 -7.72
N GLN A 139 3.37 -28.48 -6.97
CA GLN A 139 3.86 -29.71 -7.56
C GLN A 139 2.67 -30.37 -8.27
N GLY A 140 2.49 -30.00 -9.54
CA GLY A 140 1.69 -30.75 -10.48
C GLY A 140 2.15 -32.21 -10.46
N GLN A 141 1.31 -33.07 -9.88
CA GLN A 141 1.41 -34.50 -10.13
C GLN A 141 0.76 -34.78 -11.48
N ASP A 142 1.58 -34.69 -12.53
CA ASP A 142 1.36 -35.52 -13.70
C ASP A 142 1.48 -36.98 -13.23
N LYS A 143 0.36 -37.69 -13.25
CA LYS A 143 0.33 -39.16 -13.22
C LYS A 143 -0.24 -39.62 -14.54
N ASP A 144 0.61 -39.59 -15.56
CA ASP A 144 0.59 -40.61 -16.59
C ASP A 144 1.56 -41.71 -16.12
N GLU A 145 1.04 -42.91 -15.89
CA GLU A 145 1.69 -44.19 -16.28
C GLU A 145 0.78 -45.37 -15.86
N ASP A 146 0.52 -46.20 -16.87
CA ASP A 146 -0.14 -47.53 -16.97
C ASP A 146 -1.67 -47.64 -17.04
#